data_AF-A0A182U5B1-F1
#
_entry.id   AF-A0A182U5B1-F1
#
_cell.length_a   1.000
_cell.length_b   1.000
_cell.length_c   1.000
_cell.angle_alpha   90.00
_cell.angle_beta   90.00
_cell.angle_gamma   90.00
#
_symmetry.space_group_name_H-M   'P 1'
#
loop_
_entity.id
_entity.type
_entity.pdbx_description
1 polymer ?
#
loop_
_entity_poly.entity_id
_entity_poly.type
_entity_poly.pdbx_seq_one_letter_code
_entity_poly.pdbx_strand_id
1 'polypeptide(L)'
;MENQSRHLRFRFADLLAPHGPAAADCPLCIGVVACGTNQTIPKVTCTPAVVNQTVLQLNTFYRNTTEFTASSKVYSCVKVNFRSTGSQVDTFAVQGCTAGSKSICRQPTIDFNGSLNCSSQTSSSSTNNYSQRSSTSVLLSVLFIIGAFVTAS
;
A
#
# COMPACT_ATOMS: atom_id res chain seq x y z
N MET A 1 -12.83 -56.88 -43.37
CA MET A 1 -12.96 -57.11 -41.92
C MET A 1 -12.44 -55.82 -41.28
N GLU A 2 -13.33 -54.83 -41.09
CA GLU A 2 -14.10 -54.65 -39.84
C GLU A 2 -13.19 -53.96 -38.80
N ASN A 3 -13.49 -52.82 -38.16
CA ASN A 3 -14.70 -52.00 -38.03
C ASN A 3 -14.27 -50.66 -37.42
N GLN A 4 -15.05 -49.59 -37.68
CA GLN A 4 -15.51 -48.57 -36.72
C GLN A 4 -14.56 -47.93 -35.67
N SER A 5 -14.71 -46.70 -35.22
CA SER A 5 -15.56 -45.54 -35.52
C SER A 5 -15.21 -44.56 -34.40
N ARG A 6 -15.13 -43.27 -34.72
CA ARG A 6 -15.63 -42.16 -33.89
C ARG A 6 -15.19 -42.16 -32.42
N HIS A 7 -14.29 -41.24 -32.10
CA HIS A 7 -14.72 -39.97 -31.50
C HIS A 7 -13.51 -39.06 -31.29
N LEU A 8 -13.34 -38.08 -32.19
CA LEU A 8 -12.86 -36.77 -31.78
C LEU A 8 -13.87 -36.25 -30.74
N ARG A 9 -13.62 -36.53 -29.47
CA ARG A 9 -14.18 -35.74 -28.37
C ARG A 9 -13.13 -34.70 -28.02
N PHE A 10 -13.26 -33.53 -28.64
CA PHE A 10 -12.86 -32.28 -28.02
C PHE A 10 -13.53 -32.22 -26.64
N ARG A 11 -12.85 -32.71 -25.62
CA ARG A 11 -13.22 -32.44 -24.23
C ARG A 11 -12.73 -31.03 -23.92
N PHE A 12 -13.61 -30.06 -24.20
CA PHE A 12 -13.70 -28.83 -23.45
C PHE A 12 -14.06 -29.20 -22.00
N ALA A 13 -13.07 -29.41 -21.14
CA ALA A 13 -13.23 -29.41 -19.69
C ALA A 13 -11.84 -29.37 -19.03
N ASP A 14 -11.47 -28.17 -18.58
CA ASP A 14 -10.77 -27.93 -17.32
C ASP A 14 -9.76 -28.97 -16.85
N LEU A 15 -8.55 -28.98 -17.42
CA LEU A 15 -7.39 -29.48 -16.70
C LEU A 15 -6.21 -28.51 -16.82
N LEU A 16 -6.00 -27.82 -15.69
CA LEU A 16 -4.79 -27.14 -15.26
C LEU A 16 -4.34 -25.92 -16.09
N ALA A 17 -5.05 -24.81 -15.86
CA ALA A 17 -4.43 -23.49 -15.87
C ALA A 17 -3.13 -23.53 -15.02
N PRO A 18 -2.06 -22.83 -15.45
CA PRO A 18 -0.76 -22.91 -14.80
C PRO A 18 -0.90 -22.48 -13.34
N HIS A 19 -0.21 -23.19 -12.43
CA HIS A 19 0.08 -22.72 -11.07
C HIS A 19 1.01 -21.50 -11.13
N GLY A 20 0.47 -20.42 -11.69
CA GLY A 20 1.04 -19.09 -11.65
C GLY A 20 0.97 -18.55 -10.23
N PRO A 21 1.74 -17.50 -9.94
CA PRO A 21 1.66 -16.80 -8.66
C PRO A 21 0.20 -16.51 -8.29
N ALA A 22 -0.18 -16.65 -7.01
CA ALA A 22 -1.51 -16.29 -6.54
C ALA A 22 -1.76 -14.81 -6.87
N ALA A 23 -2.37 -14.57 -8.02
CA ALA A 23 -2.57 -13.25 -8.57
C ALA A 23 -3.57 -12.54 -7.66
N ALA A 24 -3.11 -11.54 -6.93
CA ALA A 24 -3.99 -10.72 -6.10
C ALA A 24 -4.76 -9.76 -7.01
N ASP A 25 -6.08 -9.68 -6.83
CA ASP A 25 -6.89 -8.62 -7.46
C ASP A 25 -6.99 -7.44 -6.49
N CYS A 26 -6.30 -6.35 -6.81
CA CYS A 26 -6.21 -5.17 -5.96
C CYS A 26 -6.96 -3.98 -6.57
N PRO A 27 -7.56 -3.09 -5.76
CA PRO A 27 -8.02 -1.79 -6.24
C PRO A 27 -6.87 -1.01 -6.87
N LEU A 28 -7.10 -0.41 -8.05
CA LEU A 28 -6.13 0.44 -8.73
C LEU A 28 -6.72 1.83 -8.96
N CYS A 29 -6.05 2.84 -8.43
CA CYS A 29 -6.31 4.25 -8.71
C CYS A 29 -5.04 5.06 -8.45
N ILE A 30 -4.87 6.16 -9.19
CA ILE A 30 -3.76 7.11 -9.00
C ILE A 30 -4.34 8.52 -9.01
N GLY A 31 -4.01 9.30 -7.98
CA GLY A 31 -4.48 10.66 -7.80
C GLY A 31 -5.72 10.75 -6.92
N VAL A 32 -5.85 11.88 -6.24
CA VAL A 32 -6.88 12.15 -5.23
C VAL A 32 -8.31 12.09 -5.78
N VAL A 33 -8.51 12.47 -7.03
CA VAL A 33 -9.83 12.41 -7.68
C VAL A 33 -10.23 10.96 -7.96
N ALA A 34 -9.33 10.17 -8.56
CA ALA A 34 -9.60 8.78 -8.92
C ALA A 34 -9.67 7.85 -7.69
N CYS A 35 -8.94 8.17 -6.62
CA CYS A 35 -8.95 7.43 -5.36
C CYS A 35 -9.94 7.98 -4.32
N GLY A 36 -10.82 8.89 -4.71
CA GLY A 36 -11.79 9.53 -3.82
C GLY A 36 -12.78 8.54 -3.19
N THR A 37 -13.31 8.88 -2.02
CA THR A 37 -14.22 8.00 -1.24
C THR A 37 -15.56 7.74 -1.93
N ASN A 38 -15.97 8.59 -2.86
CA ASN A 38 -17.24 8.48 -3.58
C ASN A 38 -17.11 7.79 -4.96
N GLN A 39 -15.93 7.25 -5.27
CA GLN A 39 -15.66 6.59 -6.55
C GLN A 39 -15.72 5.06 -6.39
N THR A 40 -16.29 4.38 -7.38
CA THR A 40 -16.12 2.92 -7.51
C THR A 40 -14.73 2.65 -8.08
N ILE A 41 -13.81 2.21 -7.24
CA ILE A 41 -12.43 1.94 -7.63
C ILE A 41 -12.35 0.56 -8.32
N PRO A 42 -11.88 0.48 -9.58
CA PRO A 42 -11.77 -0.79 -10.28
C PRO A 42 -10.71 -1.68 -9.61
N LYS A 43 -10.95 -2.99 -9.63
CA LYS A 43 -9.96 -3.98 -9.26
C LYS A 43 -9.23 -4.47 -10.51
N VAL A 44 -7.92 -4.65 -10.39
CA VAL A 44 -7.08 -5.21 -11.45
C VAL A 44 -6.24 -6.33 -10.91
N THR A 45 -5.95 -7.30 -11.76
CA THR A 45 -5.01 -8.38 -11.44
C THR A 45 -3.61 -7.81 -11.35
N CYS A 46 -2.91 -8.10 -10.25
CA CYS A 46 -1.53 -7.65 -10.07
C CYS A 46 -0.61 -8.30 -11.11
N THR A 47 0.03 -7.45 -11.91
CA THR A 47 1.08 -7.81 -12.87
C THR A 47 2.34 -7.01 -12.55
N PRO A 48 3.52 -7.41 -13.07
CA PRO A 48 4.74 -6.61 -12.91
C PRO A 48 4.58 -5.16 -13.39
N ALA A 49 3.78 -4.92 -14.44
CA ALA A 49 3.51 -3.57 -14.93
C ALA A 49 2.71 -2.73 -13.92
N VAL A 50 1.63 -3.28 -13.35
CA VAL A 50 0.81 -2.60 -12.33
C VAL A 50 1.63 -2.33 -11.06
N VAL A 51 2.47 -3.29 -10.67
CA VAL A 51 3.39 -3.14 -9.54
C VAL A 51 4.36 -1.98 -9.78
N ASN A 52 5.06 -1.97 -10.93
CA ASN A 52 6.02 -0.91 -11.24
C ASN A 52 5.37 0.47 -11.27
N GLN A 53 4.18 0.57 -11.87
CA GLN A 53 3.42 1.82 -11.89
C GLN A 53 3.07 2.30 -10.48
N THR A 54 2.58 1.39 -9.62
CA THR A 54 2.20 1.72 -8.23
C THR A 54 3.43 2.14 -7.43
N VAL A 55 4.49 1.35 -7.47
CA VAL A 55 5.71 1.60 -6.70
C VAL A 55 6.39 2.89 -7.14
N LEU A 56 6.39 3.21 -8.43
CA LEU A 56 6.93 4.47 -8.95
C LEU A 56 6.26 5.70 -8.29
N GLN A 57 4.94 5.65 -8.07
CA GLN A 57 4.25 6.73 -7.35
C GLN A 57 4.68 6.79 -5.87
N LEU A 58 4.86 5.62 -5.24
CA LEU A 58 5.22 5.49 -3.83
C LEU A 58 6.66 5.92 -3.52
N ASN A 59 7.55 5.95 -4.52
CA ASN A 59 8.91 6.51 -4.39
C ASN A 59 8.92 7.98 -3.94
N THR A 60 7.79 8.68 -4.09
CA THR A 60 7.60 10.04 -3.57
C THR A 60 7.69 10.10 -2.06
N PHE A 61 7.33 9.03 -1.33
CA PHE A 61 7.27 9.05 0.14
C PHE A 61 8.18 8.02 0.79
N TYR A 62 8.42 6.88 0.14
CA TYR A 62 9.15 5.76 0.71
C TYR A 62 10.55 5.63 0.11
N ARG A 63 11.50 5.23 0.95
CA ARG A 63 12.85 4.82 0.54
C ARG A 63 12.87 3.31 0.25
N ASN A 64 13.91 2.84 -0.44
CA ASN A 64 14.18 1.42 -0.71
C ASN A 64 13.03 0.66 -1.41
N THR A 65 12.28 1.34 -2.26
CA THR A 65 11.09 0.80 -2.93
C THR A 65 11.39 -0.22 -4.02
N THR A 66 12.64 -0.33 -4.47
CA THR A 66 13.08 -1.28 -5.50
C THR A 66 12.88 -2.75 -5.11
N GLU A 67 12.86 -3.08 -3.80
CA GLU A 67 12.54 -4.45 -3.37
C GLU A 67 11.07 -4.83 -3.65
N PHE A 68 10.20 -3.84 -3.87
CA PHE A 68 8.77 -4.01 -4.14
C PHE A 68 8.42 -4.00 -5.62
N THR A 69 9.40 -3.80 -6.52
CA THR A 69 9.24 -3.86 -7.98
C THR A 69 9.64 -5.20 -8.60
N ALA A 70 10.23 -6.11 -7.82
CA ALA A 70 10.76 -7.37 -8.32
C ALA A 70 9.66 -8.25 -8.95
N SER A 71 10.03 -9.11 -9.90
CA SER A 71 9.16 -10.15 -10.46
C SER A 71 8.89 -11.26 -9.43
N SER A 72 8.22 -10.90 -8.34
CA SER A 72 7.81 -11.82 -7.29
C SER A 72 6.62 -12.64 -7.77
N LYS A 73 6.52 -13.85 -7.25
CA LYS A 73 5.32 -14.68 -7.37
C LYS A 73 4.24 -14.37 -6.32
N VAL A 74 4.46 -13.34 -5.51
CA VAL A 74 3.58 -12.93 -4.42
C VAL A 74 3.35 -11.43 -4.54
N TYR A 75 2.09 -11.04 -4.55
CA TYR A 75 1.65 -9.65 -4.60
C TYR A 75 0.84 -9.29 -3.36
N SER A 76 0.88 -8.01 -3.00
CA SER A 76 0.07 -7.42 -1.92
C SER A 76 -0.63 -6.17 -2.43
N CYS A 77 -1.81 -5.88 -1.89
CA CYS A 77 -2.50 -4.63 -2.15
C CYS A 77 -1.97 -3.55 -1.22
N VAL A 78 -1.90 -2.32 -1.72
CA VAL A 78 -1.51 -1.15 -0.94
C VAL A 78 -2.47 0.01 -1.22
N LYS A 79 -2.74 0.80 -0.18
CA LYS A 79 -3.45 2.08 -0.25
C LYS A 79 -2.65 3.11 0.52
N VAL A 80 -2.29 4.20 -0.14
CA VAL A 80 -1.53 5.31 0.45
C VAL A 80 -2.22 6.62 0.14
N ASN A 81 -2.47 7.40 1.18
CA ASN A 81 -2.98 8.76 1.08
C ASN A 81 -2.03 9.69 1.83
N PHE A 82 -1.80 10.88 1.28
CA PHE A 82 -1.03 11.92 1.93
C PHE A 82 -1.81 13.22 1.97
N ARG A 83 -1.73 13.90 3.11
CA ARG A 83 -2.32 15.20 3.35
C ARG A 83 -1.24 16.17 3.80
N SER A 84 -0.97 17.18 2.99
CA SER A 84 -0.06 18.28 3.35
C SER A 84 -0.53 19.00 4.61
N THR A 85 0.41 19.47 5.43
CA THR A 85 0.11 20.34 6.58
C THR A 85 -0.66 21.58 6.12
N GLY A 86 -1.74 21.92 6.83
CA GLY A 86 -2.63 23.02 6.48
C GLY A 86 -3.69 22.71 5.42
N SER A 87 -3.62 21.55 4.75
CA SER A 87 -4.67 21.11 3.83
C SER A 87 -5.80 20.39 4.58
N GLN A 88 -7.04 20.66 4.18
CA GLN A 88 -8.20 19.91 4.68
C GLN A 88 -8.44 18.61 3.91
N VAL A 89 -7.88 18.49 2.70
CA VAL A 89 -8.06 17.35 1.80
C VAL A 89 -6.74 16.68 1.49
N ASP A 90 -6.81 15.38 1.16
CA ASP A 90 -5.64 14.63 0.71
C ASP A 90 -5.10 15.28 -0.59
N THR A 91 -3.79 15.42 -0.69
CA THR A 91 -3.09 16.02 -1.85
C THR A 91 -2.41 14.96 -2.71
N PHE A 92 -2.33 13.73 -2.21
CA PHE A 92 -1.89 12.56 -2.97
C PHE A 92 -2.66 11.33 -2.48
N ALA A 93 -3.01 10.46 -3.42
CA ALA A 93 -3.63 9.18 -3.13
C ALA A 93 -3.28 8.16 -4.22
N VAL A 94 -3.01 6.93 -3.80
CA VAL A 94 -2.76 5.81 -4.71
C VAL A 94 -3.26 4.52 -4.07
N GLN A 95 -3.87 3.66 -4.88
CA GLN A 95 -4.14 2.26 -4.54
C GLN A 95 -3.60 1.38 -5.66
N GLY A 96 -3.01 0.24 -5.31
CA GLY A 96 -2.44 -0.65 -6.31
C GLY A 96 -1.74 -1.86 -5.72
N CYS A 97 -0.76 -2.38 -6.45
CA CYS A 97 -0.05 -3.61 -6.11
C CYS A 97 1.41 -3.34 -5.74
N THR A 98 1.95 -4.11 -4.80
CA THR A 98 3.39 -4.25 -4.56
C THR A 98 3.82 -5.70 -4.66
N ALA A 99 5.06 -5.94 -5.06
CA ALA A 99 5.65 -7.28 -5.04
C ALA A 99 6.21 -7.64 -3.66
N GLY A 100 6.18 -8.93 -3.34
CA GLY A 100 6.76 -9.50 -2.14
C GLY A 100 5.76 -9.71 -1.01
N SER A 101 6.24 -10.35 0.05
CA SER A 101 5.49 -10.64 1.28
C SER A 101 5.61 -9.53 2.35
N LYS A 102 6.54 -8.59 2.14
CA LYS A 102 6.72 -7.43 3.02
C LYS A 102 5.72 -6.34 2.65
N SER A 103 5.40 -5.50 3.64
CA SER A 103 4.59 -4.30 3.42
C SER A 103 5.48 -3.08 3.15
N ILE A 104 5.23 -2.38 2.04
CA ILE A 104 5.90 -1.11 1.72
C ILE A 104 5.62 -0.03 2.76
N CYS A 105 4.48 -0.10 3.47
CA CYS A 105 4.13 0.83 4.55
C CYS A 105 5.08 0.79 5.74
N ARG A 106 5.93 -0.25 5.85
CA ARG A 106 6.94 -0.37 6.91
C ARG A 106 8.31 0.16 6.50
N GLN A 107 8.45 0.64 5.27
CA GLN A 107 9.70 1.24 4.80
C GLN A 107 9.91 2.62 5.43
N PRO A 108 11.17 3.01 5.65
CA PRO A 108 11.47 4.37 6.07
C PRO A 108 11.00 5.36 5.01
N THR A 109 10.48 6.48 5.46
CA THR A 109 10.01 7.54 4.57
C THR A 109 11.11 8.57 4.29
N ILE A 110 10.92 9.37 3.25
CA ILE A 110 11.62 10.65 3.12
C ILE A 110 10.96 11.70 4.02
N ASP A 111 11.65 12.81 4.26
CA ASP A 111 11.08 13.91 5.03
C ASP A 111 9.97 14.61 4.23
N PHE A 112 8.81 14.80 4.86
CA PHE A 112 7.66 15.50 4.28
C PHE A 112 6.92 16.30 5.34
N ASN A 113 6.25 17.38 4.92
CA ASN A 113 5.44 18.20 5.80
C ASN A 113 3.95 17.84 5.66
N GLY A 114 3.49 16.88 6.46
CA GLY A 114 2.10 16.44 6.43
C GLY A 114 1.88 15.10 7.13
N SER A 115 0.72 14.50 6.85
CA SER A 115 0.34 13.18 7.36
C SER A 115 0.26 12.17 6.21
N LEU A 116 0.96 11.04 6.38
CA LEU A 116 0.96 9.92 5.45
C LEU A 116 0.19 8.75 6.09
N ASN A 117 -0.86 8.29 5.41
CA ASN A 117 -1.61 7.11 5.81
C ASN A 117 -1.37 5.99 4.80
N CYS A 118 -0.85 4.87 5.27
CA CYS A 118 -0.55 3.70 4.45
C CYS A 118 -1.16 2.46 5.07
N SER A 119 -1.86 1.70 4.23
CA SER A 119 -2.37 0.37 4.56
C SER A 119 -1.93 -0.60 3.48
N SER A 120 -1.50 -1.79 3.89
CA SER A 120 -1.17 -2.87 2.97
C SER A 120 -1.80 -4.16 3.45
N GLN A 121 -2.31 -4.94 2.53
CA GLN A 121 -2.94 -6.22 2.77
C GLN A 121 -2.32 -7.25 1.84
N THR A 122 -1.72 -8.28 2.42
CA THR A 122 -1.44 -9.52 1.71
C THR A 122 -2.77 -10.23 1.46
N SER A 123 -2.91 -10.93 0.34
CA SER A 123 -4.14 -11.62 -0.10
C SER A 123 -4.72 -12.62 0.91
N SER A 124 -4.02 -12.89 2.00
CA SER A 124 -4.31 -13.89 3.02
C SER A 124 -4.66 -13.34 4.42
N SER A 125 -4.69 -12.01 4.65
CA SER A 125 -4.88 -11.50 6.02
C SER A 125 -5.72 -10.23 6.08
N SER A 126 -6.89 -10.36 6.69
CA SER A 126 -7.73 -9.27 7.16
C SER A 126 -6.96 -8.35 8.12
N THR A 127 -6.97 -7.06 7.80
CA THR A 127 -6.93 -5.88 8.69
C THR A 127 -5.95 -5.93 9.88
N ASN A 128 -4.85 -5.20 9.78
CA ASN A 128 -4.28 -4.49 10.93
C ASN A 128 -3.72 -3.13 10.49
N ASN A 129 -4.45 -2.08 10.86
CA ASN A 129 -4.10 -0.68 10.65
C ASN A 129 -2.89 -0.33 11.52
N TYR A 130 -1.79 0.10 10.92
CA TYR A 130 -0.75 0.83 11.64
C TYR A 130 -0.65 2.23 11.06
N SER A 131 -1.53 3.11 11.56
CA SER A 131 -1.39 4.55 11.34
C SER A 131 -0.07 4.99 11.98
N GLN A 132 0.99 5.18 11.19
CA GLN A 132 2.19 5.84 11.67
C GLN A 132 1.88 7.31 11.89
N ARG A 133 1.49 7.63 13.13
CA ARG A 133 1.42 8.99 13.64
C ARG A 133 2.87 9.51 13.65
N SER A 134 3.20 10.41 12.73
CA SER A 134 4.45 11.16 12.80
C SER A 134 4.40 12.00 14.09
N SER A 135 5.12 11.56 15.11
CA SER A 135 5.21 12.27 16.38
C SER A 135 6.11 13.48 16.20
N THR A 136 5.49 14.66 16.09
CA THR A 136 6.16 15.92 16.40
C THR A 136 6.54 15.91 17.88
N SER A 137 7.81 15.70 18.20
CA SER A 137 8.35 15.93 19.54
C SER A 137 8.32 17.42 19.84
N VAL A 138 7.25 17.88 20.47
CA VAL A 138 7.25 19.14 21.22
C VAL A 138 7.54 18.76 22.67
N LEU A 139 8.76 19.00 23.14
CA LEU A 139 9.05 19.00 24.57
C LEU A 139 9.14 20.45 25.02
N LEU A 140 8.08 20.87 25.72
CA LEU A 140 7.91 22.15 26.37
C LEU A 140 9.04 22.43 27.37
N SER A 141 9.46 23.69 27.37
CA SER A 141 10.27 24.36 28.38
C SER A 141 9.76 24.12 29.80
N VAL A 142 10.68 23.84 30.72
CA VAL A 142 10.45 24.01 32.17
C VAL A 142 11.58 24.85 32.74
N LEU A 143 11.29 26.14 32.93
CA LEU A 143 12.07 27.06 33.77
C LEU A 143 11.31 27.18 35.10
N PHE A 144 11.90 26.70 36.19
CA PHE A 144 11.52 27.12 37.54
C PHE A 144 12.77 27.59 38.27
N ILE A 145 12.95 28.91 38.30
CA ILE A 145 13.90 29.58 39.19
C ILE A 145 13.27 29.54 40.58
N ILE A 146 13.85 28.75 41.48
CA ILE A 146 13.46 28.74 42.90
C ILE A 146 14.08 29.98 43.54
N GLY A 147 13.30 31.05 43.63
CA GLY A 147 13.58 32.18 44.51
C GLY A 147 13.13 31.83 45.93
N ALA A 148 14.07 31.75 46.87
CA ALA A 148 13.75 31.68 48.29
C ALA A 148 13.58 33.10 48.83
N PHE A 149 12.35 33.48 49.14
CA PHE A 149 12.04 34.59 50.04
C PHE A 149 11.26 34.00 51.20
N VAL A 150 11.84 34.05 52.41
CA VAL A 150 11.10 34.01 53.66
C VAL A 150 11.60 35.16 54.52
N THR A 151 10.66 36.04 54.81
CA THR A 151 10.73 37.21 55.67
C THR A 151 10.64 36.84 57.15
N ALA A 152 11.50 37.50 57.93
CA ALA A 152 11.26 38.10 59.25
C ALA A 152 10.92 37.23 60.47
N SER A 153 11.71 37.48 61.53
CA SER A 153 11.22 37.95 62.83
C SER A 153 12.27 38.86 63.45
#